data_AF-A0A938WDJ3-F1
#
_entry.id   AF-A0A938WDJ3-F1
#
_cell.length_a   1.000
_cell.length_b   1.000
_cell.length_c   1.000
_cell.angle_alpha   90.00
_cell.angle_beta   90.00
_cell.angle_gamma   90.00
#
_symmetry.space_group_name_H-M   'P 1'
#
loop_
_entity.id
_entity.type
_entity.pdbx_description
1 polymer ?
#
loop_
_entity_poly.entity_id
_entity_poly.type
_entity_poly.pdbx_seq_one_letter_code
_entity_poly.pdbx_strand_id
1 'polypeptide(L)' 'GMAWLDTGTCDSLHEAGSYIRTLEHRQGLKVGCPEEVAWRLGWISPHQLAALAAPLRKSGYGDYLLQMLESPDAG' A
#
# COMPACT_ATOMS: atom_id res chain seq x y z
N GLY A 1 5.24 11.97 14.50
CA GLY A 1 4.05 12.00 15.36
C GLY A 1 3.18 10.81 15.02
N MET A 2 2.48 10.23 16.00
CA MET A 2 1.54 9.13 15.79
C MET A 2 0.18 9.72 15.37
N ALA A 3 -0.41 9.24 14.26
CA ALA A 3 -1.75 9.63 13.84
C ALA A 3 -2.73 8.50 14.20
N TRP A 4 -3.83 8.83 14.88
CA TRP A 4 -4.96 7.93 15.08
C TRP A 4 -6.16 8.53 14.35
N LEU A 5 -6.63 7.81 13.34
CA LEU A 5 -7.72 8.26 12.46
C LEU A 5 -9.02 7.60 12.91
N ASP A 6 -10.01 8.41 13.24
CA ASP A 6 -11.37 7.95 13.55
C ASP A 6 -12.15 7.77 12.23
N THR A 7 -12.97 6.72 12.17
CA THR A 7 -13.84 6.41 11.02
C THR A 7 -15.32 6.36 11.44
N GLY A 8 -15.64 6.88 12.63
CA GLY A 8 -16.98 6.85 13.24
C GLY A 8 -18.04 7.72 12.56
N THR A 9 -17.67 8.64 11.66
CA THR A 9 -18.59 9.49 10.89
C THR A 9 -18.16 9.63 9.43
N CYS A 10 -19.09 9.92 8.50
CA CYS A 10 -18.74 10.13 7.09
C CYS A 10 -17.67 11.22 6.90
N ASP A 11 -17.70 12.28 7.70
CA ASP A 11 -16.72 13.38 7.61
C ASP A 11 -15.34 12.96 8.13
N SER A 12 -15.26 12.23 9.25
CA SER A 12 -13.98 11.74 9.79
C SER A 12 -13.34 10.71 8.85
N LEU A 13 -14.13 9.86 8.19
CA LEU A 13 -13.66 8.96 7.15
C LEU A 13 -13.07 9.71 5.95
N HIS A 14 -13.67 10.84 5.55
CA HIS A 14 -13.19 11.65 4.44
C HIS A 14 -11.85 12.33 4.78
N GLU A 15 -11.72 12.88 5.99
CA GLU A 15 -10.46 13.44 6.48
C GLU A 15 -9.36 12.37 6.60
N ALA A 16 -9.69 11.19 7.12
CA ALA A 16 -8.77 10.06 7.20
C ALA A 16 -8.26 9.64 5.81
N GLY A 17 -9.16 9.54 4.83
CA GLY A 17 -8.80 9.23 3.44
C GLY A 17 -7.92 10.31 2.79
N SER A 18 -8.20 11.59 3.05
CA SER A 18 -7.39 12.71 2.55
C SER A 18 -5.99 12.75 3.19
N TYR A 19 -5.90 12.43 4.47
CA TYR A 19 -4.64 12.34 5.22
C TYR A 19 -3.77 11.20 4.70
N ILE A 20 -4.33 10.00 4.54
CA ILE A 20 -3.64 8.84 3.96
C ILE A 20 -3.18 9.16 2.54
N ARG A 21 -4.06 9.71 1.67
CA ARG A 21 -3.70 10.07 0.29
C ARG A 21 -2.50 11.02 0.25
N THR A 22 -2.47 12.02 1.12
CA THR A 22 -1.38 13.01 1.17
C THR A 22 -0.07 12.38 1.65
N LEU A 23 -0.14 11.46 2.61
CA LEU A 23 1.01 10.69 3.10
C LEU A 23 1.57 9.77 2.03
N GLU A 24 0.72 8.99 1.37
CA GLU A 24 1.11 8.09 0.28
C GLU A 24 1.75 8.86 -0.87
N HIS A 25 1.21 10.02 -1.24
CA HIS A 25 1.75 10.84 -2.32
C HIS A 25 3.12 11.45 -1.98
N ARG A 26 3.42 11.69 -0.69
CA ARG A 26 4.69 12.28 -0.27
C ARG A 26 5.78 11.25 0.01
N GLN A 27 5.41 10.07 0.50
CA GLN A 27 6.36 9.02 0.88
C GLN A 27 6.49 7.93 -0.20
N GLY A 28 5.58 7.89 -1.18
CA GLY A 28 5.58 6.87 -2.24
C GLY A 28 5.20 5.47 -1.74
N LEU A 29 4.87 5.33 -0.45
CA LEU A 29 4.55 4.06 0.21
C LEU A 29 3.05 3.97 0.48
N LYS A 30 2.46 2.81 0.19
CA LYS A 30 1.04 2.54 0.45
C LYS A 30 0.83 2.11 1.90
N VAL A 31 -0.13 2.72 2.59
CA VAL A 31 -0.44 2.37 3.98
C VAL A 31 -1.46 1.23 4.01
N GLY A 32 -1.15 0.13 4.71
CA GLY A 32 -2.07 -1.00 4.87
C GLY A 32 -2.03 -2.01 3.72
N CYS A 33 -0.85 -2.26 3.15
CA CYS A 33 -0.62 -3.26 2.11
C CYS A 33 -0.24 -4.63 2.72
N PRO A 34 -1.19 -5.57 2.94
CA PRO A 34 -0.86 -6.87 3.53
C PRO A 34 0.04 -7.71 2.62
N GLU A 35 -0.05 -7.53 1.29
CA GLU A 35 0.78 -8.25 0.33
C GLU A 35 2.25 -7.84 0.42
N GLU A 36 2.53 -6.55 0.63
CA GLU A 36 3.87 -6.04 0.90
C GLU A 36 4.46 -6.67 2.17
N VAL A 37 3.68 -6.67 3.25
CA VAL A 37 4.14 -7.24 4.53
C VAL A 37 4.41 -8.73 4.38
N ALA A 38 3.51 -9.47 3.73
CA ALA A 38 3.69 -10.90 3.48
C ALA A 38 4.93 -11.20 2.63
N TRP A 39 5.22 -10.37 1.62
CA TRP A 39 6.42 -10.52 0.78
C TRP A 39 7.71 -10.19 1.55
N ARG A 40 7.73 -9.07 2.30
CA ARG A 40 8.89 -8.68 3.14
C ARG A 40 9.18 -9.68 4.25
N LEU A 41 8.14 -10.32 4.81
CA LEU A 41 8.28 -11.39 5.81
C LEU A 41 8.58 -12.76 5.18
N GLY A 42 8.66 -12.87 3.86
CA GLY A 42 8.96 -14.11 3.15
C GLY A 42 7.83 -15.15 3.17
N TRP A 43 6.60 -14.74 3.52
CA TRP A 43 5.43 -15.63 3.51
C TRP A 43 4.93 -15.94 2.10
N ILE A 44 5.17 -15.03 1.15
CA ILE A 44 4.86 -15.22 -0.26
C ILE A 44 6.09 -14.94 -1.12
N SER A 45 6.21 -15.67 -2.23
CA SER A 45 7.30 -15.47 -3.19
C SER A 45 7.06 -14.25 -4.08
N PRO A 46 8.12 -13.69 -4.70
CA PRO A 46 7.99 -12.61 -5.70
C PRO A 46 6.99 -12.96 -6.83
N HIS A 47 6.95 -14.23 -7.24
CA HIS A 47 6.02 -14.71 -8.27
C HIS A 47 4.56 -14.71 -7.78
N GLN A 48 4.33 -15.08 -6.52
CA GLN A 48 3.00 -14.99 -5.91
C GLN A 48 2.55 -13.53 -5.77
N LEU A 49 3.46 -12.63 -5.39
CA LEU A 49 3.16 -11.20 -5.33
C LEU A 49 2.80 -10.64 -6.71
N ALA A 50 3.57 -10.97 -7.75
CA ALA A 50 3.30 -10.53 -9.12
C ALA A 50 1.94 -11.05 -9.65
N ALA A 51 1.58 -12.29 -9.29
CA ALA A 51 0.28 -12.87 -9.66
C ALA A 51 -0.88 -12.15 -8.96
N LEU A 52 -0.72 -11.74 -7.70
CA LEU A 52 -1.69 -10.92 -6.97
C LEU A 52 -1.77 -9.48 -7.53
N ALA A 53 -0.64 -8.93 -7.97
CA ALA A 53 -0.56 -7.58 -8.53
C ALA A 53 -1.22 -7.46 -9.92
N ALA A 54 -1.14 -8.50 -10.76
CA ALA A 54 -1.67 -8.50 -12.12
C ALA A 54 -3.15 -8.07 -12.25
N PRO A 55 -4.12 -8.64 -11.48
CA PRO A 55 -5.51 -8.18 -11.53
C PRO A 55 -5.71 -6.77 -10.96
N LEU A 56 -4.82 -6.32 -10.07
CA LEU A 56 -4.91 -5.03 -9.37
C LEU A 56 -4.24 -3.89 -10.15
N ARG A 57 -3.63 -4.15 -11.32
CA ARG A 57 -3.02 -3.09 -12.15
C ARG A 57 -4.03 -2.02 -12.58
N LYS A 58 -5.29 -2.39 -12.82
CA LYS A 58 -6.35 -1.44 -13.23
C LYS A 58 -6.65 -0.36 -12.19
N SER A 59 -6.38 -0.61 -10.91
CA SER A 59 -6.56 0.38 -9.84
C SER A 59 -5.28 1.16 -9.52
N GLY A 60 -4.18 0.90 -10.23
CA GLY A 60 -2.85 1.46 -9.95
C GLY A 60 -2.13 0.80 -8.77
N TYR A 61 -2.84 0.07 -7.91
CA TYR A 61 -2.23 -0.65 -6.78
C TYR A 61 -1.33 -1.80 -7.24
N GLY A 62 -1.71 -2.49 -8.31
CA GLY A 62 -0.86 -3.54 -8.89
C GLY A 62 0.47 -3.01 -9.41
N ASP A 63 0.51 -1.78 -9.95
CA ASP A 63 1.77 -1.21 -10.42
C ASP A 63 2.71 -0.86 -9.25
N TYR A 64 2.17 -0.42 -8.10
CA TYR A 64 2.96 -0.24 -6.86
C TYR A 64 3.61 -1.56 -6.40
N LEU A 65 2.84 -2.64 -6.33
CA LEU A 65 3.35 -3.95 -5.92
C LEU A 65 4.45 -4.47 -6.85
N LEU A 66 4.30 -4.25 -8.17
CA LEU A 66 5.31 -4.64 -9.16
C LEU A 66 6.57 -3.77 -9.04
N GLN A 67 6.43 -2.47 -8.81
CA GLN A 67 7.56 -1.56 -8.63
C GLN A 67 8.40 -1.95 -7.41
N MET A 68 7.78 -2.44 -6.34
CA MET A 68 8.51 -2.96 -5.18
C MET A 68 9.34 -4.21 -5.50
N LEU A 69 8.86 -5.08 -6.39
CA LEU A 69 9.63 -6.25 -6.84
C LEU A 69 10.87 -5.86 -7.65
N GLU A 70 10.81 -4.73 -8.37
CA GLU A 70 11.91 -4.20 -9.17
C GLU A 70 12.95 -3.42 -8.33
N SER A 71 12.58 -2.92 -7.15
CA SER A 71 13.46 -2.15 -6.25
C SER A 71 13.31 -2.58 -4.80
N PRO A 72 13.85 -3.76 -4.41
CA PRO A 72 13.75 -4.28 -3.04
C PRO A 72 14.50 -3.44 -1.99
N ASP A 73 15.44 -2.57 -2.42
CA ASP A 73 16.34 -1.79 -1.55
C ASP A 73 15.82 -0.40 -1.14
N ALA A 74 14.57 -0.05 -1.45
CA ALA A 74 13.95 1.17 -0.91
C ALA A 74 13.37 0.88 0.50
N GLY A 75 14.25 0.83 1.49
CA GLY A 75 13.94 0.67 2.92
C GLY A 75 14.96 1.38 3.79
#